data_AF-A0A377YRB3-F1
#
_entry.id   AF-A0A377YRB3-F1
#
_cell.length_a   1.000
_cell.length_b   1.000
_cell.length_c   1.000
_cell.angle_alpha   90.00
_cell.angle_beta   90.00
_cell.angle_gamma   90.00
#
_symmetry.space_group_name_H-M   'P 1'
#
loop_
_entity.id
_entity.type
_entity.pdbx_description
1 polymer ?
#
loop_
_entity_poly.entity_id
_entity_poly.type
_entity_poly.pdbx_seq_one_letter_code
_entity_poly.pdbx_strand_id
1 'polypeptide(L)' 'MHQAPNGAMLMVALPEAQIRALITAPQAIAAVNAPDYSVIAGPMPEILAVSKRLMEQNIINKQ' A
#
# COMPACT_ATOMS: atom_id res chain seq x y z
N MET A 1 16.20 14.92 19.30
CA MET A 1 15.05 14.94 18.36
C MET A 1 14.72 13.50 18.02
N HIS A 2 13.53 13.00 18.34
CA HIS A 2 13.10 11.69 17.82
C HIS A 2 12.65 11.93 16.37
N GLN A 3 13.35 11.35 15.40
CA GLN A 3 12.88 11.34 14.02
C GLN A 3 11.77 10.30 13.91
N ALA A 4 10.70 10.64 13.18
CA ALA A 4 9.69 9.67 12.82
C ALA A 4 10.33 8.55 11.97
N PRO A 5 9.91 7.29 12.11
CA PRO A 5 10.38 6.21 11.26
C PRO A 5 10.09 6.53 9.78
N ASN A 6 10.94 6.04 8.88
CA ASN A 6 10.71 6.18 7.43
C ASN A 6 9.44 5.42 7.01
N GLY A 7 8.40 6.17 6.68
CA GLY A 7 7.15 5.66 6.10
C GLY A 7 7.08 5.88 4.60
N ALA A 8 6.16 5.17 3.94
CA ALA A 8 5.86 5.33 2.54
C ALA A 8 4.37 5.18 2.27
N MET A 9 3.95 5.63 1.09
CA MET A 9 2.63 5.41 0.54
C MET A 9 2.74 4.71 -0.81
N LEU A 10 1.70 3.97 -1.18
CA LEU A 10 1.62 3.26 -2.46
C LEU A 10 0.19 3.32 -2.98
N MET A 11 0.01 3.97 -4.13
CA MET A 11 -1.22 3.83 -4.91
C MET A 11 -1.27 2.43 -5.51
N VAL A 12 -2.44 1.79 -5.43
CA VAL A 12 -2.72 0.47 -6.00
C VAL A 12 -4.05 0.53 -6.76
N ALA A 13 -4.05 0.00 -7.99
CA ALA A 13 -5.25 -0.18 -8.81
C ALA A 13 -6.06 -1.40 -8.35
N LEU A 14 -6.50 -1.38 -7.08
CA LEU A 14 -7.40 -2.36 -6.49
C LEU A 14 -8.45 -1.69 -5.58
N PRO A 15 -9.65 -2.28 -5.48
CA PRO A 15 -10.67 -1.85 -4.52
C PRO A 15 -10.21 -2.08 -3.09
N GLU A 16 -10.74 -1.26 -2.18
CA GLU A 16 -10.47 -1.32 -0.73
C GLU A 16 -10.61 -2.74 -0.16
N ALA A 17 -11.68 -3.45 -0.53
CA ALA A 17 -11.95 -4.80 -0.03
C ALA A 17 -10.83 -5.80 -0.38
N GLN A 18 -10.24 -5.68 -1.57
CA GLN A 18 -9.11 -6.53 -1.96
C GLN A 18 -7.83 -6.12 -1.21
N ILE A 19 -7.60 -4.82 -1.04
CA ILE A 19 -6.47 -4.33 -0.24
C ILE A 19 -6.55 -4.82 1.20
N ARG A 20 -7.74 -4.78 1.83
CA ARG A 20 -7.94 -5.27 3.20
C ARG A 20 -7.57 -6.75 3.37
N ALA A 21 -7.69 -7.56 2.32
CA ALA A 21 -7.27 -8.96 2.34
C ALA A 21 -5.77 -9.16 2.08
N LEU A 22 -5.08 -8.16 1.51
CA LEU A 22 -3.67 -8.22 1.12
C LEU A 22 -2.72 -7.66 2.19
N ILE A 23 -3.19 -6.75 3.04
CA ILE A 23 -2.36 -6.04 4.02
C ILE A 23 -2.66 -6.44 5.46
N THR A 24 -1.67 -6.29 6.32
CA THR A 24 -1.82 -6.42 7.77
C THR A 24 -1.15 -5.24 8.46
N ALA A 25 -1.49 -5.01 9.73
CA ALA A 25 -0.73 -4.04 10.53
C ALA A 25 0.78 -4.36 10.46
N PRO A 26 1.65 -3.34 10.44
CA PRO A 26 1.35 -1.91 10.58
C PRO A 26 0.97 -1.16 9.29
N GLN A 27 0.73 -1.84 8.15
CA GLN A 27 0.16 -1.19 6.98
C GLN A 27 -1.32 -0.85 7.20
N ALA A 28 -1.77 0.25 6.59
CA ALA A 28 -3.16 0.68 6.61
C ALA A 28 -3.57 1.24 5.26
N ILE A 29 -4.88 1.24 4.99
CA ILE A 29 -5.45 1.99 3.87
C ILE A 29 -5.48 3.46 4.28
N ALA A 30 -4.72 4.29 3.57
CA ALA A 30 -4.66 5.73 3.80
C ALA A 30 -5.78 6.48 3.07
N ALA A 31 -6.16 5.99 1.89
CA ALA A 31 -7.23 6.58 1.09
C ALA A 31 -7.87 5.55 0.15
N VAL A 32 -9.13 5.81 -0.22
CA VAL A 32 -9.84 5.15 -1.32
C VAL A 32 -10.24 6.25 -2.29
N ASN A 33 -9.45 6.41 -3.35
CA ASN A 33 -9.57 7.54 -4.27
C ASN A 33 -10.66 7.29 -5.34
N ALA A 34 -10.93 6.02 -5.64
CA ALA A 34 -11.96 5.58 -6.56
C ALA A 34 -12.35 4.11 -6.25
N PRO A 35 -13.45 3.56 -6.80
CA PRO A 35 -13.87 2.18 -6.55
C PRO A 35 -12.79 1.13 -6.84
N ASP A 36 -11.88 1.42 -7.77
CA ASP A 36 -10.79 0.57 -8.23
C ASP A 36 -9.39 1.11 -7.86
N TYR A 37 -9.29 2.20 -7.07
CA TYR A 37 -8.01 2.77 -6.64
C TYR A 37 -7.95 3.09 -5.16
N SER A 38 -6.97 2.51 -4.48
CA SER A 38 -6.69 2.72 -3.05
C SER A 38 -5.23 3.10 -2.81
N VAL A 39 -4.94 3.72 -1.68
CA VAL A 39 -3.58 4.03 -1.23
C VAL A 39 -3.28 3.28 0.06
N ILE A 40 -2.17 2.56 0.11
CA ILE A 40 -1.65 1.89 1.30
C ILE A 40 -0.55 2.78 1.90
N ALA A 41 -0.55 2.96 3.21
CA ALA A 41 0.54 3.61 3.95
C ALA A 41 1.11 2.67 5.02
N GLY A 42 2.40 2.80 5.31
CA GLY A 42 3.07 1.98 6.30
C GLY A 42 4.59 2.15 6.27
N PRO A 43 5.33 1.31 7.01
CA PRO A 43 6.79 1.29 6.98
C PRO A 43 7.32 1.04 5.55
N MET A 44 8.36 1.77 5.16
CA MET A 44 8.91 1.69 3.80
C MET A 44 9.27 0.25 3.35
N PRO A 45 9.91 -0.61 4.17
CA PRO A 45 10.21 -1.99 3.76
C PRO A 45 8.97 -2.82 3.44
N GLU A 46 7.88 -2.61 4.18
CA GLU A 46 6.62 -3.33 4.01
C GLU A 46 5.89 -2.85 2.75
N ILE A 47 5.88 -1.55 2.50
CA ILE A 47 5.31 -0.97 1.28
C ILE A 47 6.05 -1.45 0.03
N LEU A 48 7.39 -1.54 0.07
CA LEU A 48 8.19 -2.11 -1.02
C LEU A 48 7.88 -3.60 -1.24
N ALA A 49 7.67 -4.37 -0.17
CA ALA A 49 7.31 -5.78 -0.27
C ALA A 49 5.92 -5.97 -0.92
N VAL A 50 4.95 -5.12 -0.57
CA VAL A 50 3.62 -5.12 -1.22
C VAL A 50 3.74 -4.76 -2.70
N SER A 51 4.46 -3.69 -3.03
CA SER A 51 4.68 -3.28 -4.42
C SER A 51 5.28 -4.41 -5.26
N LYS A 52 6.28 -5.12 -4.73
CA LYS A 52 6.90 -6.27 -5.41
C LYS A 52 5.88 -7.39 -5.70
N ARG A 53 5.07 -7.79 -4.71
CA ARG A 53 4.04 -8.83 -4.88
C ARG A 53 2.99 -8.42 -5.93
N LEU A 54 2.58 -7.16 -5.93
CA LEU A 54 1.63 -6.63 -6.90
C LEU A 54 2.22 -6.62 -8.32
N MET A 55 3.50 -6.26 -8.48
CA MET A 55 4.19 -6.35 -9.77
C MET A 55 4.28 -7.78 -10.29
N GLU A 56 4.56 -8.77 -9.43
CA GLU A 56 4.56 -10.19 -9.78
C GLU A 56 3.17 -10.67 -10.27
N GLN A 57 2.10 -10.01 -9.82
CA GLN A 57 0.72 -10.26 -10.22
C GLN A 57 0.25 -9.39 -11.38
N ASN A 58 1.12 -8.56 -11.98
CA ASN A 58 0.79 -7.57 -13.01
C ASN A 58 -0.28 -6.53 -12.57
N ILE A 59 -0.31 -6.21 -11.27
CA ILE A 59 -1.22 -5.21 -10.71
C ILE A 59 -0.53 -3.86 -10.68
N ILE A 60 -1.20 -2.85 -11.28
CA ILE A 60 -0.69 -1.49 -11.36
C ILE A 60 -0.55 -0.90 -9.95
N ASN A 61 0.64 -0.41 -9.64
CA ASN A 61 0.93 0.28 -8.40
C ASN A 61 2.04 1.33 -8.59
N LYS A 62 2.02 2.40 -7.81
CA LYS A 62 2.99 3.49 -7.88
C LYS A 62 3.20 4.13 -6.50
N GLN A 63 4.46 4.29 -6.10
CA GLN A 63 4.84 5.06 -4.90
C GLN A 63 4.71 6.55 -5.15
#